data_AF-A0A9X9WUQ4-F1
#
_entry.id   AF-A0A9X9WUQ4-F1
#
_cell.length_a   1.000
_cell.length_b   1.000
_cell.length_c   1.000
_cell.angle_alpha   90.00
_cell.angle_beta   90.00
_cell.angle_gamma   90.00
#
_symmetry.space_group_name_H-M   'P 1'
#
loop_
_entity.id
_entity.type
_entity.pdbx_description
1 polymer ?
#
loop_
_entity_poly.entity_id
_entity_poly.type
_entity_poly.pdbx_seq_one_letter_code
_entity_poly.pdbx_strand_id
1 'polypeptide(L)'
;MIKKYALASAVVASAFSFVPSAQAQREAMGMFYQMQMAPRVCGWQNAPSTAKLDAAITAQEQGLRVTAADREAMRRAAEVALRADPTNCAADGMLRMMFDEAVK
;
A
#
# COMPACT_ATOMS: atom_id res chain seq x y z
N MET A 1 2.63 6.60 61.22
CA MET A 1 2.57 7.68 60.21
C MET A 1 2.72 7.07 58.82
N ILE A 2 1.96 7.61 57.87
CA ILE A 2 1.41 6.94 56.68
C ILE A 2 2.46 6.73 55.56
N LYS A 3 2.48 5.49 55.04
CA LYS A 3 3.23 5.06 53.84
C LYS A 3 2.70 5.82 52.61
N LYS A 4 3.57 6.56 51.93
CA LYS A 4 3.27 7.21 50.65
C LYS A 4 3.38 6.17 49.53
N TYR A 5 2.25 5.66 49.06
CA TYR A 5 2.18 4.91 47.81
C TYR A 5 2.33 5.91 46.67
N ALA A 6 3.50 5.93 46.05
CA ALA A 6 3.67 6.58 44.75
C ALA A 6 2.86 5.77 43.74
N LEU A 7 1.78 6.39 43.24
CA LEU A 7 1.00 5.91 42.11
C LEU A 7 1.92 5.87 40.88
N ALA A 8 2.51 4.71 40.62
CA ALA A 8 3.09 4.40 39.32
C ALA A 8 1.92 4.20 38.34
N SER A 9 1.50 5.29 37.72
CA SER A 9 0.63 5.27 36.54
C SER A 9 1.38 4.61 35.38
N ALA A 10 1.42 3.27 35.37
CA ALA A 10 1.77 2.48 34.21
C ALA A 10 0.59 2.50 33.23
N VAL A 11 0.35 3.65 32.61
CA VAL A 11 -0.46 3.75 31.39
C VAL A 11 0.54 3.74 30.24
N VAL A 12 1.04 2.55 29.89
CA VAL A 12 1.84 2.39 28.67
C VAL A 12 1.33 1.19 27.91
N ALA A 13 0.74 1.52 26.77
CA ALA A 13 0.52 0.69 25.60
C ALA A 13 -0.32 -0.57 25.83
N SER A 14 -1.64 -0.39 25.71
CA SER A 14 -2.51 -1.37 25.11
C SER A 14 -1.88 -1.85 23.79
N ALA A 15 -1.11 -2.93 23.85
CA ALA A 15 -0.65 -3.69 22.71
C ALA A 15 -1.83 -4.46 22.10
N PHE A 16 -2.88 -3.75 21.68
CA PHE A 16 -3.72 -4.23 20.60
C PHE A 16 -3.00 -3.86 19.33
N SER A 17 -1.97 -4.65 19.04
CA SER A 17 -1.52 -4.83 17.67
C SER A 17 -2.76 -5.32 16.92
N PHE A 18 -3.51 -4.41 16.31
CA PHE A 18 -4.16 -4.68 15.05
C PHE A 18 -3.01 -5.09 14.13
N VAL A 19 -2.69 -6.38 14.14
CA VAL A 19 -1.94 -7.01 13.08
C VAL A 19 -2.99 -7.08 11.98
N PRO A 20 -3.02 -6.15 11.00
CA PRO A 20 -3.72 -6.48 9.77
C PRO A 20 -3.18 -7.85 9.36
N SER A 21 -4.07 -8.81 9.14
CA SER A 21 -3.64 -10.14 8.72
C SER A 21 -2.68 -9.95 7.55
N ALA A 22 -1.55 -10.66 7.56
CA ALA A 22 -0.54 -10.49 6.50
C ALA A 22 -1.15 -10.63 5.09
N GLN A 23 -2.28 -11.34 4.99
CA GLN A 23 -3.13 -11.43 3.80
C GLN A 23 -3.76 -10.08 3.40
N ALA A 24 -4.40 -9.34 4.30
CA ALA A 24 -4.96 -8.02 4.02
C ALA A 24 -3.88 -7.01 3.57
N GLN A 25 -2.67 -7.11 4.13
CA GLN A 25 -1.55 -6.26 3.71
C GLN A 25 -1.02 -6.65 2.32
N ARG A 26 -1.03 -7.95 1.95
CA ARG A 26 -0.70 -8.41 0.60
C ARG A 26 -1.74 -7.99 -0.44
N GLU A 27 -3.02 -8.02 -0.08
CA GLU A 27 -4.10 -7.51 -0.94
C GLU A 27 -3.96 -6.00 -1.16
N ALA A 28 -3.69 -5.23 -0.09
CA ALA A 28 -3.39 -3.81 -0.20
C ALA A 28 -2.15 -3.55 -1.08
N MET A 29 -1.09 -4.36 -0.95
CA MET A 29 0.08 -4.29 -1.82
C MET A 29 -0.27 -4.48 -3.30
N GLY A 30 -1.21 -5.38 -3.61
CA GLY A 30 -1.73 -5.56 -4.96
C GLY A 30 -2.26 -4.25 -5.57
N MET A 31 -2.98 -3.44 -4.79
CA MET A 31 -3.48 -2.13 -5.23
C MET A 31 -2.35 -1.11 -5.46
N PHE A 32 -1.32 -1.10 -4.62
CA PHE A 32 -0.16 -0.22 -4.83
C PHE A 32 0.58 -0.56 -6.12
N TYR A 33 0.79 -1.84 -6.44
CA TYR A 33 1.40 -2.22 -7.71
C TYR A 33 0.52 -1.87 -8.91
N GLN A 34 -0.80 -2.01 -8.78
CA GLN A 34 -1.73 -1.56 -9.82
C GLN A 34 -1.55 -0.06 -10.07
N MET A 35 -1.55 0.78 -9.02
CA MET A 35 -1.33 2.23 -9.17
C MET A 35 0.04 2.56 -9.77
N GLN A 36 1.12 1.89 -9.34
CA GLN A 36 2.46 2.07 -9.89
C GLN A 36 2.51 1.75 -11.40
N MET A 37 1.80 0.72 -11.84
CA MET A 37 1.88 0.23 -13.22
C MET A 37 0.82 0.86 -14.14
N ALA A 38 -0.26 1.42 -13.57
CA ALA A 38 -1.38 1.98 -14.31
C ALA A 38 -0.98 2.99 -15.38
N PRO A 39 -0.08 3.97 -15.14
CA PRO A 39 0.34 4.90 -16.19
C PRO A 39 0.88 4.22 -17.45
N ARG A 40 1.70 3.17 -17.25
CA ARG A 40 2.31 2.40 -18.34
C ARG A 40 1.30 1.50 -19.03
N VAL A 41 0.50 0.76 -18.25
CA VAL A 41 -0.44 -0.24 -18.78
C VAL A 41 -1.64 0.43 -19.46
N CYS A 42 -2.13 1.52 -18.88
CA CYS A 42 -3.27 2.29 -19.39
C CYS A 42 -2.89 3.39 -20.38
N GLY A 43 -1.60 3.65 -20.60
CA GLY A 43 -1.13 4.64 -21.57
C GLY A 43 -1.50 6.08 -21.24
N TRP A 44 -1.52 6.44 -19.95
CA TRP A 44 -1.87 7.79 -19.51
C TRP A 44 -0.78 8.80 -19.88
N GLN A 45 -1.07 9.69 -20.84
CA GLN A 45 -0.08 10.62 -21.39
C GLN A 45 0.43 11.69 -20.41
N ASN A 46 -0.40 12.10 -19.43
CA ASN A 46 -0.07 13.14 -18.45
C ASN A 46 -0.08 12.58 -17.02
N ALA A 47 0.47 11.40 -16.82
CA ALA A 47 0.61 10.83 -15.48
C ALA A 47 1.79 11.49 -14.75
N PRO A 48 1.59 12.04 -13.52
CA PRO A 48 2.70 12.43 -12.65
C PRO A 48 3.66 11.27 -12.35
N SER A 49 4.84 11.61 -11.83
CA SER A 49 5.88 10.63 -11.45
C SER A 49 5.40 9.65 -10.38
N THR A 50 5.76 8.38 -10.53
CA THR A 50 5.46 7.31 -9.55
C THR A 50 6.42 7.28 -8.37
N ALA A 51 7.40 8.18 -8.28
CA ALA A 51 8.48 8.09 -7.29
C ALA A 51 7.99 7.98 -5.83
N LYS A 52 6.92 8.68 -5.46
CA LYS A 52 6.30 8.59 -4.13
C LYS A 52 5.67 7.21 -3.88
N LEU A 53 4.94 6.69 -4.87
CA LEU A 53 4.38 5.33 -4.83
C LEU A 53 5.50 4.28 -4.73
N ASP A 54 6.59 4.45 -5.48
CA ASP A 54 7.74 3.52 -5.47
C ASP A 54 8.41 3.47 -4.08
N ALA A 55 8.55 4.62 -3.43
CA ALA A 55 9.08 4.71 -2.07
C ALA A 55 8.14 4.04 -1.05
N ALA A 56 6.83 4.29 -1.15
CA ALA A 56 5.83 3.68 -0.27
C ALA A 56 5.76 2.16 -0.42
N ILE A 57 5.78 1.66 -1.67
CA ILE A 57 5.87 0.23 -2.00
C ILE A 57 7.11 -0.37 -1.36
N THR A 58 8.28 0.26 -1.55
CA THR A 58 9.54 -0.24 -0.98
C THR A 58 9.47 -0.34 0.55
N ALA A 59 8.91 0.67 1.23
CA ALA A 59 8.74 0.64 2.67
C ALA A 59 7.79 -0.47 3.15
N GLN A 60 6.68 -0.68 2.43
CA GLN A 60 5.73 -1.78 2.74
C GLN A 60 6.34 -3.15 2.51
N GLU A 61 7.04 -3.34 1.39
CA GLU A 61 7.74 -4.59 1.08
C GLU A 61 8.74 -4.96 2.17
N GLN A 62 9.48 -3.99 2.71
CA GLN A 62 10.40 -4.19 3.84
C GLN A 62 9.65 -4.60 5.11
N GLY A 63 8.57 -3.89 5.45
CA GLY A 63 7.75 -4.20 6.63
C GLY A 63 7.10 -5.59 6.58
N LEU A 64 6.73 -6.03 5.36
CA LEU A 64 6.08 -7.32 5.10
C LEU A 64 7.06 -8.45 4.79
N ARG A 65 8.36 -8.16 4.69
CA ARG A 65 9.39 -9.11 4.25
C ARG A 65 9.05 -9.78 2.92
N VAL A 66 8.54 -8.99 1.97
CA VAL A 66 8.22 -9.45 0.61
C VAL A 66 9.51 -9.87 -0.09
N THR A 67 9.54 -11.10 -0.60
CA THR A 67 10.70 -11.59 -1.38
C THR A 67 10.67 -11.04 -2.81
N ALA A 68 11.79 -11.14 -3.52
CA ALA A 68 11.83 -10.78 -4.94
C ALA A 68 10.83 -11.58 -5.79
N ALA A 69 10.64 -12.88 -5.47
CA ALA A 69 9.67 -13.74 -6.13
C ALA A 69 8.22 -13.31 -5.85
N ASP A 70 7.91 -12.98 -4.59
CA ASP A 70 6.58 -12.46 -4.21
C ASP A 70 6.29 -11.14 -4.93
N ARG A 71 7.26 -10.21 -4.94
CA ARG A 71 7.15 -8.93 -5.66
C ARG A 71 6.83 -9.17 -7.13
N GLU A 72 7.57 -10.05 -7.80
CA GLU A 72 7.35 -10.33 -9.22
C GLU A 72 5.97 -10.96 -9.47
N ALA A 73 5.55 -11.90 -8.62
CA ALA A 73 4.22 -12.51 -8.71
C ALA A 73 3.09 -11.47 -8.54
N MET A 74 3.19 -10.60 -7.53
CA MET A 74 2.20 -9.55 -7.28
C MET A 74 2.16 -8.52 -8.40
N ARG A 75 3.31 -8.11 -8.95
CA ARG A 75 3.37 -7.19 -10.11
C ARG A 75 2.74 -7.80 -11.35
N ARG A 76 3.00 -9.08 -11.63
CA ARG A 76 2.35 -9.80 -12.75
C ARG A 76 0.84 -9.88 -12.55
N ALA A 77 0.38 -10.22 -11.34
CA ALA A 77 -1.04 -10.27 -11.03
C ALA A 77 -1.72 -8.89 -11.17
N ALA A 78 -1.07 -7.82 -10.70
CA ALA A 78 -1.53 -6.44 -10.84
C ALA A 78 -1.63 -6.03 -12.32
N GLU A 79 -0.62 -6.33 -13.14
CA GLU A 79 -0.67 -6.04 -14.57
C GLU A 79 -1.80 -6.80 -15.28
N VAL A 80 -2.00 -8.08 -14.95
CA VAL A 80 -3.11 -8.88 -15.49
C VAL A 80 -4.45 -8.28 -15.09
N ALA A 81 -4.63 -7.90 -13.81
CA ALA A 81 -5.86 -7.28 -13.31
C ALA A 81 -6.18 -5.96 -14.02
N LEU A 82 -5.17 -5.10 -14.23
CA LEU A 82 -5.32 -3.85 -14.98
C LEU A 82 -5.76 -4.08 -16.43
N ARG A 83 -5.17 -5.09 -17.09
CA ARG A 83 -5.51 -5.41 -18.49
C ARG A 83 -6.87 -6.10 -18.61
N ALA A 84 -7.29 -6.85 -17.59
CA ALA A 84 -8.55 -7.60 -17.60
C ALA A 84 -9.77 -6.68 -17.50
N ASP A 85 -9.63 -5.52 -16.87
CA ASP A 85 -10.71 -4.55 -16.71
C ASP A 85 -10.33 -3.18 -17.32
N PRO A 86 -10.79 -2.88 -18.55
CA PRO A 86 -10.54 -1.61 -19.22
C PRO A 86 -11.06 -0.38 -18.46
N THR A 87 -12.04 -0.54 -17.55
CA THR A 87 -12.60 0.59 -16.80
C THR A 87 -11.59 1.17 -15.80
N ASN A 88 -10.62 0.37 -15.35
CA ASN A 88 -9.50 0.84 -14.55
C ASN A 88 -8.64 1.87 -15.28
N CYS A 89 -8.64 1.86 -16.61
CA CYS A 89 -7.85 2.76 -17.42
C CYS A 89 -8.56 4.06 -17.80
N ALA A 90 -9.82 4.24 -17.39
CA ALA A 90 -10.55 5.48 -17.63
C ALA A 90 -9.82 6.69 -17.02
N ALA A 91 -9.75 7.78 -17.78
CA ALA A 91 -9.05 9.00 -17.36
C ALA A 91 -9.75 9.74 -16.20
N ASP A 92 -11.03 9.44 -15.97
CA ASP A 92 -11.85 9.88 -14.85
C ASP A 92 -12.24 8.71 -13.91
N GLY A 93 -11.61 7.56 -14.11
CA GLY A 93 -11.88 6.35 -13.33
C GLY A 93 -11.34 6.42 -11.90
N MET A 94 -11.89 5.56 -11.03
CA MET A 94 -11.47 5.45 -9.63
C MET A 94 -9.97 5.24 -9.47
N LEU A 95 -9.38 4.37 -10.30
CA LEU A 95 -7.95 4.12 -10.24
C LEU A 95 -7.12 5.35 -10.59
N ARG A 96 -7.57 6.17 -11.56
CA ARG A 96 -6.90 7.42 -11.91
C ARG A 96 -6.95 8.43 -10.77
N MET A 97 -8.10 8.59 -10.12
CA MET A 97 -8.24 9.46 -8.96
C MET A 97 -7.38 9.00 -7.78
N MET A 98 -7.35 7.70 -7.50
CA MET A 98 -6.48 7.12 -6.46
C MET A 98 -5.00 7.33 -6.76
N PHE A 99 -4.61 7.16 -8.03
CA PHE A 99 -3.25 7.41 -8.48
C PHE A 99 -2.85 8.88 -8.27
N ASP A 100 -3.67 9.81 -8.77
CA ASP A 100 -3.39 11.24 -8.64
C ASP A 100 -3.36 11.68 -7.16
N GLU A 101 -4.15 11.06 -6.28
CA GLU A 101 -4.07 11.33 -4.84
C GLU A 101 -2.81 10.75 -4.19
N ALA A 102 -2.42 9.52 -4.55
CA ALA A 102 -1.27 8.86 -3.96
C ALA A 102 0.08 9.50 -4.33
N VAL A 103 0.13 10.26 -5.42
CA VAL A 103 1.33 10.96 -5.93
C VAL A 103 1.34 12.47 -5.62
N LYS A 104 0.26 13.04 -5.08
CA LYS A 104 0.23 14.42 -4.56
C LYS A 104 1.20 14.60 -3.40
#